data_AF-A0A9R0U901-F1
#
_entry.id   AF-A0A9R0U901-F1
#
_cell.length_a   1.000
_cell.length_b   1.000
_cell.length_c   1.000
_cell.angle_alpha   90.00
_cell.angle_beta   90.00
_cell.angle_gamma   90.00
#
_symmetry.space_group_name_H-M   'P 1'
#
loop_
_entity.id
_entity.type
_entity.pdbx_description
1 polymer ?
#
loop_
_entity_poly.entity_id
_entity_poly.type
_entity_poly.pdbx_seq_one_letter_code
_entity_poly.pdbx_strand_id
1 'polypeptide(L)'
;MEHVKIVSAIEQALTDVLQRPVSGMAEETRLFDDLHLDSTSVLELLMALEDTVGIEVDPESLEVSDFKTIGTLAGYVSDNLDRVS
;
A
#
# COMPACT_ATOMS: atom_id res chain seq x y z
N MET A 1 -8.12 8.60 12.75
CA MET A 1 -8.99 7.42 12.51
C MET A 1 -8.81 6.87 11.10
N GLU A 2 -8.39 7.68 10.11
CA GLU A 2 -8.11 7.23 8.75
C GLU A 2 -6.87 6.33 8.62
N HIS A 3 -5.77 6.65 9.30
CA HIS A 3 -4.53 5.86 9.19
C HIS A 3 -4.72 4.35 9.47
N VAL A 4 -5.48 3.99 10.50
CA VAL A 4 -5.77 2.58 10.84
C VAL A 4 -6.58 1.90 9.74
N LYS A 5 -7.49 2.61 9.07
CA LYS A 5 -8.26 2.07 7.95
C LYS A 5 -7.37 1.88 6.71
N ILE A 6 -6.47 2.82 6.45
CA ILE A 6 -5.50 2.74 5.34
C ILE A 6 -4.60 1.53 5.53
N VAL A 7 -4.00 1.36 6.71
CA VAL A 7 -3.17 0.18 7.01
C VAL A 7 -3.96 -1.11 6.85
N SER A 8 -5.20 -1.17 7.34
CA SER A 8 -6.05 -2.35 7.16
C SER A 8 -6.38 -2.64 5.69
N ALA A 9 -6.58 -1.61 4.86
CA ALA A 9 -6.79 -1.78 3.43
C ALA A 9 -5.52 -2.27 2.71
N ILE A 10 -4.35 -1.75 3.11
CA ILE A 10 -3.05 -2.23 2.63
C ILE A 10 -2.85 -3.71 3.00
N GLU A 11 -3.15 -4.11 4.23
CA GLU A 11 -3.06 -5.51 4.66
C GLU A 11 -3.98 -6.44 3.86
N GLN A 12 -5.20 -5.98 3.56
CA GLN A 12 -6.13 -6.72 2.72
C GLN A 12 -5.60 -6.86 1.28
N ALA A 13 -5.18 -5.76 0.66
CA ALA A 13 -4.64 -5.77 -0.69
C ALA A 13 -3.35 -6.63 -0.79
N LEU A 14 -2.48 -6.57 0.22
CA LEU A 14 -1.30 -7.44 0.31
C LEU A 14 -1.68 -8.91 0.47
N THR A 15 -2.75 -9.21 1.21
CA THR A 15 -3.25 -10.58 1.36
C THR A 15 -3.69 -11.16 0.02
N ASP A 16 -4.36 -10.33 -0.78
CA ASP A 16 -4.84 -10.71 -2.11
C ASP A 16 -3.69 -10.85 -3.10
N VAL A 17 -2.73 -9.94 -3.13
CA VAL A 17 -1.58 -9.99 -4.05
C VAL A 17 -0.63 -11.14 -3.69
N LEU A 18 -0.27 -11.29 -2.40
CA LEU A 18 0.68 -12.31 -1.96
C LEU A 18 0.03 -13.70 -1.80
N GLN A 19 -1.29 -13.81 -2.02
CA GLN A 19 -2.07 -15.05 -1.88
C GLN A 19 -1.82 -15.73 -0.52
N ARG A 20 -1.60 -14.93 0.53
CA ARG A 20 -1.32 -15.38 1.89
C ARG A 20 -1.83 -14.36 2.89
N PRO A 21 -2.28 -14.76 4.09
CA PRO A 21 -2.76 -13.82 5.09
C PRO A 21 -1.65 -12.87 5.55
N VAL A 22 -1.87 -11.57 5.41
CA VAL A 22 -1.04 -10.49 5.93
C VAL A 22 -1.88 -9.67 6.91
N SER A 23 -1.45 -9.60 8.16
CA SER A 23 -2.16 -8.82 9.20
C SER A 23 -1.23 -8.51 10.36
N GLY A 24 -1.47 -7.40 11.05
CA GLY A 24 -0.68 -6.95 12.20
C GLY A 24 0.75 -6.56 11.82
N MET A 25 0.95 -6.04 10.60
CA MET A 25 2.27 -5.58 10.16
C MET A 25 2.64 -4.27 10.88
N ALA A 26 3.93 -4.10 11.15
CA ALA A 26 4.44 -2.86 11.70
C ALA A 26 4.70 -1.84 10.57
N GLU A 27 4.65 -0.54 10.88
CA GLU A 27 4.91 0.50 9.87
C GLU A 27 6.34 0.42 9.31
N GLU A 28 7.28 -0.15 10.06
CA GLU A 28 8.66 -0.35 9.63
C GLU A 28 8.85 -1.60 8.76
N THR A 29 7.82 -2.46 8.61
CA THR A 29 7.90 -3.68 7.78
C THR A 29 8.21 -3.30 6.34
N ARG A 30 9.31 -3.86 5.80
CA ARG A 30 9.81 -3.53 4.46
C ARG A 30 9.08 -4.36 3.41
N LEU A 31 8.51 -3.68 2.42
CA LEU A 31 7.71 -4.32 1.37
C LEU A 31 8.56 -5.27 0.50
N PHE A 32 9.70 -4.80 0.01
CA PHE A 32 10.58 -5.60 -0.85
C PHE A 32 11.38 -6.64 -0.06
N ASP A 33 11.91 -6.28 1.11
CA ASP A 33 12.83 -7.15 1.84
C ASP A 33 12.12 -8.16 2.75
N ASP A 34 11.07 -7.74 3.48
CA ASP A 34 10.39 -8.61 4.44
C ASP A 34 9.20 -9.33 3.78
N LEU A 35 8.43 -8.61 2.95
CA LEU A 35 7.29 -9.20 2.24
C LEU A 35 7.66 -9.82 0.89
N HIS A 36 8.89 -9.64 0.42
CA HIS A 36 9.40 -10.17 -0.86
C HIS A 36 8.56 -9.71 -2.06
N LEU A 37 8.03 -8.49 -2.01
CA LEU A 37 7.32 -7.89 -3.13
C LEU A 37 8.26 -7.67 -4.30
N ASP A 38 7.74 -7.89 -5.51
CA ASP A 38 8.42 -7.55 -6.75
C ASP A 38 7.69 -6.39 -7.45
N SER A 39 8.27 -5.89 -8.55
CA SER A 39 7.69 -4.78 -9.31
C SER A 39 6.29 -5.08 -9.85
N THR A 40 5.98 -6.35 -10.13
CA THR A 40 4.68 -6.76 -10.64
C THR A 40 3.64 -6.75 -9.52
N SER A 41 3.97 -7.35 -8.37
CA SER A 41 3.13 -7.34 -7.18
C SER A 41 2.89 -5.93 -6.65
N VAL A 42 3.84 -5.00 -6.80
CA VAL A 42 3.62 -3.59 -6.47
C VAL A 42 2.53 -2.98 -7.35
N LEU A 43 2.54 -3.22 -8.67
CA LEU A 43 1.48 -2.73 -9.56
C LEU A 43 0.12 -3.35 -9.22
N GLU A 44 0.08 -4.64 -8.90
CA GLU A 44 -1.14 -5.32 -8.46
C GLU A 44 -1.67 -4.74 -7.14
N LEU A 45 -0.78 -4.47 -6.19
CA LEU A 45 -1.12 -3.84 -4.91
C LEU A 45 -1.74 -2.45 -5.12
N LEU A 46 -1.17 -1.66 -6.02
CA LEU A 46 -1.68 -0.34 -6.35
C LEU A 46 -3.09 -0.42 -6.94
N MET A 47 -3.30 -1.26 -7.95
CA MET A 47 -4.64 -1.46 -8.53
C MET A 47 -5.67 -1.93 -7.49
N ALA A 48 -5.27 -2.82 -6.57
CA ALA A 48 -6.14 -3.27 -5.49
C ALA A 48 -6.47 -2.14 -4.48
N LEU A 49 -5.50 -1.26 -4.20
CA LEU A 49 -5.71 -0.10 -3.33
C LEU A 49 -6.61 0.96 -3.99
N GLU A 50 -6.48 1.19 -5.29
CA GLU A 50 -7.38 2.06 -6.05
C GLU A 50 -8.84 1.57 -5.94
N ASP A 51 -9.09 0.28 -6.12
CA ASP A 51 -10.44 -0.29 -6.03
C ASP A 51 -10.98 -0.32 -4.58
N THR A 52 -10.10 -0.61 -3.61
CA THR A 52 -10.51 -0.75 -2.19
C THR A 52 -10.74 0.59 -1.51
N VAL A 53 -9.85 1.56 -1.75
CA VAL A 53 -9.80 2.85 -1.05
C VAL A 53 -10.40 3.97 -1.91
N GLY A 54 -10.48 3.78 -3.22
CA GLY A 54 -11.01 4.78 -4.17
C GLY A 54 -10.01 5.89 -4.49
N ILE A 55 -8.70 5.62 -4.37
CA ILE A 55 -7.65 6.56 -4.78
C ILE A 55 -7.34 6.39 -6.27
N GLU A 56 -6.78 7.44 -6.90
CA GLU A 56 -6.06 7.31 -8.17
C GLU A 56 -4.55 7.34 -7.87
N VAL A 57 -3.84 6.31 -8.31
CA VAL A 57 -2.39 6.23 -8.17
C VAL A 57 -1.76 6.68 -9.48
N ASP A 58 -0.96 7.75 -9.44
CA ASP A 58 -0.22 8.20 -10.60
C ASP A 58 1.15 7.50 -10.67
N PRO A 59 1.38 6.58 -11.62
CA PRO A 59 2.65 5.87 -11.76
C PRO A 59 3.84 6.78 -12.05
N GLU A 60 3.64 7.99 -12.56
CA GLU A 60 4.72 8.97 -12.75
C GLU A 60 5.14 9.64 -11.44
N SER A 61 4.23 9.71 -10.46
CA SER A 61 4.50 10.26 -9.12
C SER A 61 5.14 9.27 -8.15
N LEU A 62 5.19 8.00 -8.53
CA LEU A 62 5.63 6.92 -7.66
C LEU A 62 7.14 6.94 -7.46
N GLU A 63 7.57 7.17 -6.23
CA GLU A 63 8.96 7.00 -5.86
C GLU A 63 9.18 5.64 -5.19
N VAL A 64 10.38 5.08 -5.38
CA VAL A 64 10.80 3.86 -4.66
C VAL A 64 10.76 4.07 -3.14
N SER A 65 10.89 5.32 -2.68
CA SER A 65 10.72 5.75 -1.29
C SER A 65 9.38 5.35 -0.70
N ASP A 66 8.31 5.49 -1.48
CA ASP A 66 6.92 5.33 -1.02
C ASP A 66 6.59 3.86 -0.77
N PHE A 67 7.29 2.96 -1.47
CA PHE A 67 7.14 1.51 -1.32
C PHE A 67 8.20 0.89 -0.42
N LYS A 68 8.92 1.68 0.37
CA LYS A 68 9.98 1.14 1.22
C LYS A 68 9.41 0.32 2.37
N THR A 69 8.38 0.84 3.04
CA THR A 69 7.72 0.18 4.17
C THR A 69 6.20 0.33 4.13
N ILE A 70 5.51 -0.40 5.01
CA ILE A 70 4.06 -0.24 5.19
C ILE A 70 3.71 1.21 5.55
N GLY A 71 4.50 1.85 6.42
CA GLY A 71 4.28 3.23 6.84
C GLY A 71 4.44 4.25 5.70
N THR A 72 5.45 4.07 4.83
CA THR A 72 5.61 4.98 3.68
C THR A 72 4.46 4.83 2.69
N LEU A 73 3.99 3.61 2.46
CA LEU A 73 2.85 3.35 1.58
C LEU A 73 1.55 3.91 2.17
N ALA A 74 1.34 3.73 3.47
CA ALA A 74 0.19 4.30 4.18
C ALA A 74 0.19 5.84 4.11
N GLY A 75 1.37 6.47 4.23
CA GLY A 75 1.54 7.91 4.01
C GLY A 75 1.14 8.32 2.60
N TYR A 76 1.67 7.64 1.58
CA TYR A 76 1.33 7.90 0.18
C TYR A 76 -0.19 7.80 -0.08
N VAL A 77 -0.84 6.76 0.43
CA VAL A 77 -2.30 6.57 0.27
C VAL A 77 -3.08 7.67 1.01
N SER A 78 -2.64 8.05 2.21
CA SER A 78 -3.26 9.13 2.98
C SER A 78 -3.18 10.47 2.26
N ASP A 79 -1.99 10.80 1.75
CA ASP A 79 -1.77 12.06 1.02
C ASP A 79 -2.61 12.13 -0.25
N ASN A 80 -2.82 10.99 -0.94
CA ASN A 80 -3.71 10.94 -2.09
C ASN A 80 -5.18 11.10 -1.71
N LEU A 81 -5.65 10.45 -0.65
CA LEU A 81 -7.02 10.63 -0.14
C LEU A 81 -7.35 12.08 0.19
N ASP A 82 -6.40 12.80 0.79
CA ASP A 82 -6.54 14.22 1.13
C ASP A 82 -6.61 15.14 -0.10
N ARG A 83 -6.10 14.69 -1.26
CA ARG A 83 -6.16 15.45 -2.52
C ARG A 83 -7.49 15.29 -3.26
N VAL A 84 -8.24 14.22 -2.99
CA VAL A 84 -9.54 13.93 -3.64
C VAL A 84 -10.74 14.39 -2.79
N SER A 85 -10.54 14.69 -1.49
CA SER A 85 -11.57 15.23 -0.58
C SER A 85 -11.68 16.76 -0.60
#